data_AF-A0A816TFM0-F1
#
_entry.id   AF-A0A816TFM0-F1
#
_cell.length_a   1.000
_cell.length_b   1.000
_cell.length_c   1.000
_cell.angle_alpha   90.00
_cell.angle_beta   90.00
_cell.angle_gamma   90.00
#
_symmetry.space_group_name_H-M   'P 1'
#
loop_
_entity.id
_entity.type
_entity.pdbx_description
1 polymer ?
#
loop_
_entity_poly.entity_id
_entity_poly.type
_entity_poly.pdbx_seq_one_letter_code
_entity_poly.pdbx_strand_id
1 'polypeptide(L)' 'MSEIPIHIRHCILYEFQLENNATAAASNICAALGEGAVADRTCRDWFKRFREGDMSLEDRPKSGRPLESDIERL' A
#
# COMPACT_ATOMS: atom_id res chain seq x y z
N MET A 1 3.35 2.28 -9.51
CA MET A 1 1.93 2.10 -9.13
C MET A 1 1.45 3.42 -8.57
N SER A 2 0.25 3.84 -8.97
CA SER A 2 -0.43 5.06 -8.53
C SER A 2 -0.33 5.24 -7.01
N GLU A 3 -0.02 6.46 -6.57
CA GLU A 3 -0.03 6.85 -5.15
C GLU A 3 -1.40 6.52 -4.58
N ILE A 4 -1.46 5.56 -3.67
CA ILE A 4 -2.71 5.23 -2.97
C ILE A 4 -2.80 6.19 -1.79
N PRO A 5 -3.90 6.95 -1.66
CA PRO A 5 -4.02 7.90 -0.57
C PRO A 5 -3.77 7.25 0.79
N ILE A 6 -3.07 7.96 1.68
CA ILE A 6 -2.74 7.46 3.02
C ILE A 6 -3.97 6.96 3.79
N HIS A 7 -5.13 7.59 3.56
CA HIS A 7 -6.40 7.18 4.18
C HIS A 7 -6.82 5.77 3.75
N ILE A 8 -6.65 5.40 2.47
CA ILE A 8 -6.96 4.04 1.98
C ILE A 8 -6.02 3.03 2.63
N ARG A 9 -4.73 3.34 2.74
CA ARG A 9 -3.75 2.45 3.39
C ARG A 9 -4.11 2.20 4.85
N HIS A 10 -4.57 3.23 5.55
CA HIS A 10 -5.06 3.11 6.92
C HIS A 10 -6.30 2.20 7.01
N CYS A 11 -7.25 2.34 6.08
CA CYS A 11 -8.40 1.43 6.01
C CYS A 11 -7.98 -0.03 5.74
N ILE A 12 -7.00 -0.26 4.87
CA ILE A 12 -6.47 -1.62 4.62
C ILE A 12 -5.84 -2.19 5.89
N LEU A 13 -5.10 -1.39 6.65
CA LEU A 13 -4.52 -1.81 7.93
C LEU A 13 -5.60 -2.15 8.96
N TYR A 14 -6.65 -1.33 9.05
CA TYR A 14 -7.80 -1.59 9.92
C TYR A 14 -8.48 -2.93 9.58
N GLU A 15 -8.77 -3.19 8.29
CA GLU A 15 -9.35 -4.46 7.86
C GLU A 15 -8.44 -5.67 8.15
N PHE A 16 -7.12 -5.49 8.02
CA PHE A 16 -6.15 -6.52 8.40
C PHE A 16 -6.20 -6.85 9.90
N GLN A 17 -6.33 -5.83 10.76
CA GLN A 17 -6.46 -5.99 12.21
C GLN A 17 -7.78 -6.63 12.64
N LEU A 18 -8.82 -6.51 11.81
CA LEU A 18 -10.08 -7.25 11.97
C LEU A 18 -10.00 -8.71 11.51
N GLU A 19 -8.82 -9.18 11.10
CA GLU A 19 -8.57 -10.54 10.60
C GLU A 19 -9.37 -10.88 9.33
N ASN A 20 -9.85 -9.87 8.60
CA ASN A 20 -10.43 -10.08 7.28
C ASN A 20 -9.35 -10.58 6.31
N ASN A 21 -9.77 -11.20 5.20
CA ASN A 21 -8.86 -11.47 4.08
C ASN A 21 -8.84 -10.28 3.10
N ALA A 22 -7.83 -10.22 2.24
CA ALA A 22 -7.61 -9.07 1.35
C ALA A 22 -8.78 -8.82 0.38
N THR A 23 -9.46 -9.88 -0.08
CA THR A 23 -10.63 -9.76 -0.96
C THR A 23 -11.81 -9.13 -0.24
N ALA A 24 -12.09 -9.59 0.99
CA ALA A 24 -13.13 -9.04 1.85
C ALA A 24 -12.83 -7.57 2.20
N ALA A 25 -11.57 -7.27 2.56
CA ALA A 25 -11.12 -5.91 2.84
C ALA A 25 -11.36 -4.97 1.65
N ALA A 26 -10.99 -5.38 0.43
CA ALA A 26 -11.23 -4.58 -0.77
C ALA A 26 -12.72 -4.32 -1.00
N SER A 27 -13.57 -5.33 -0.78
CA SER A 27 -15.03 -5.20 -0.89
C SER A 27 -15.59 -4.22 0.16
N ASN A 28 -15.17 -4.35 1.42
CA ASN A 28 -15.62 -3.49 2.51
C ASN A 28 -15.22 -2.03 2.28
N ILE A 29 -13.98 -1.80 1.85
CA ILE A 29 -13.44 -0.46 1.56
C ILE A 29 -14.20 0.17 0.38
N CYS A 30 -14.41 -0.57 -0.71
CA CYS A 30 -15.19 -0.05 -1.85
C CYS A 30 -16.66 0.21 -1.49
N ALA A 31 -17.26 -0.61 -0.61
CA ALA A 31 -18.60 -0.36 -0.12
C ALA A 31 -18.70 0.92 0.73
N ALA A 32 -17.66 1.24 1.51
CA ALA A 32 -17.63 2.40 2.39
C ALA A 32 -17.20 3.71 1.68
N LEU A 33 -16.24 3.63 0.77
CA LEU A 33 -15.57 4.80 0.18
C LEU A 33 -15.91 5.03 -1.30
N GLY A 34 -16.64 4.11 -1.92
CA GLY A 34 -17.04 4.18 -3.32
C GLY A 34 -16.39 3.08 -4.17
N GLU A 35 -17.10 2.70 -5.23
CA GLU A 35 -16.64 1.67 -6.17
C GLU A 35 -15.28 2.07 -6.78
N GLY A 36 -14.32 1.15 -6.74
CA GLY A 36 -12.97 1.39 -7.25
C GLY A 36 -12.05 2.19 -6.32
N ALA A 37 -12.46 2.48 -5.07
CA ALA A 37 -11.60 3.13 -4.07
C ALA A 37 -10.27 2.38 -3.83
N VAL A 38 -10.31 1.05 -3.93
CA VAL A 38 -9.11 0.21 -3.85
C VAL A 38 -9.25 -1.04 -4.73
N ALA A 39 -8.15 -1.47 -5.34
CA ALA A 39 -8.10 -2.74 -6.06
C ALA A 39 -7.80 -3.91 -5.10
N ASP A 40 -8.33 -5.10 -5.39
CA ASP A 40 -8.00 -6.34 -4.66
C ASP A 40 -6.48 -6.59 -4.62
N ARG A 41 -5.79 -6.38 -5.75
CA ARG A 41 -4.32 -6.51 -5.84
C ARG A 41 -3.59 -5.61 -4.85
N THR A 42 -4.06 -4.38 -4.67
CA THR A 42 -3.50 -3.46 -3.67
C THR A 42 -3.64 -4.03 -2.26
N CYS A 43 -4.85 -4.49 -1.88
CA CYS A 43 -5.07 -5.03 -0.55
C CYS A 43 -4.16 -6.24 -0.30
N ARG A 44 -3.96 -7.10 -1.30
CA ARG A 44 -3.04 -8.25 -1.20
C ARG A 44 -1.59 -7.84 -0.99
N ASP A 45 -1.11 -6.86 -1.75
CA ASP A 45 0.27 -6.35 -1.63
C ASP A 45 0.52 -5.77 -0.23
N TRP A 46 -0.43 -4.98 0.29
CA TRP A 46 -0.36 -4.44 1.66
C TRP A 46 -0.48 -5.51 2.74
N PHE A 47 -1.39 -6.46 2.59
CA PHE A 47 -1.54 -7.56 3.55
C PHE A 47 -0.29 -8.43 3.61
N LYS A 48 0.39 -8.66 2.49
CA LYS A 48 1.68 -9.35 2.48
C LYS A 48 2.69 -8.60 3.36
N ARG A 49 2.77 -7.27 3.19
CA ARG A 49 3.65 -6.40 3.98
C ARG A 49 3.32 -6.44 5.48
N PHE A 50 2.04 -6.37 5.85
CA PHE A 50 1.62 -6.43 7.25
C PHE A 50 1.92 -7.80 7.89
N ARG A 51 1.79 -8.90 7.14
CA ARG A 51 2.21 -10.23 7.60
C ARG A 51 3.72 -10.36 7.81
N GLU A 52 4.52 -9.57 7.09
CA GLU A 52 5.96 -9.45 7.32
C GLU A 52 6.31 -8.58 8.55
N GLY A 53 5.29 -8.04 9.25
CA GLY A 53 5.45 -7.21 10.45
C GLY A 53 5.62 -5.71 10.18
N ASP A 54 5.63 -5.31 8.91
CA ASP A 54 5.83 -3.91 8.51
C ASP A 54 4.49 -3.18 8.41
N MET A 55 4.09 -2.56 9.53
CA MET A 55 2.82 -1.82 9.68
C MET A 55 2.90 -0.36 9.21
N SER A 56 4.02 0.08 8.61
CA SER A 56 4.18 1.46 8.14
C SER A 56 3.29 1.71 6.92
N LEU A 57 2.56 2.84 6.93
CA LEU A 57 1.69 3.25 5.82
C LEU A 57 2.45 4.04 4.72
N GLU A 58 3.73 4.32 4.94
CA GLU A 58 4.59 4.99 3.96
C GLU A 58 5.01 4.00 2.88
N ASP A 59 5.21 4.47 1.65
CA ASP A 59 5.79 3.60 0.62
C ASP A 59 7.22 3.23 1.02
N ARG A 60 7.61 1.98 0.71
CA ARG A 60 9.02 1.64 0.81
C ARG A 60 9.81 2.55 -0.13
N PRO A 61 10.97 3.07 0.29
CA PRO A 61 11.82 3.86 -0.59
C PRO A 61 12.03 3.06 -1.87
N LYS A 62 11.66 3.68 -3.00
CA LYS A 62 11.84 3.05 -4.30
C LYS A 62 13.32 2.74 -4.43
N SER A 63 13.69 1.47 -4.50
CA SER A 63 15.03 1.06 -4.92
C SER A 63 15.17 1.45 -6.40
N GLY A 64 15.45 2.73 -6.64
CA GLY A 64 15.83 3.25 -7.94
C GLY A 64 17.28 2.88 -8.24
N ARG A 65 17.62 2.83 -9.53
CA ARG A 65 19.03 2.90 -9.95
C ARG A 65 19.67 4.13 -9.28
N PRO A 66 20.91 4.03 -8.78
CA PRO A 66 21.69 5.23 -8.44
C PRO A 66 21.67 6.16 -9.66
N LEU A 67 21.33 7.43 -9.45
CA LEU A 67 21.50 8.44 -10.49
C LEU A 67 23.01 8.72 -10.57
N GLU A 68 23.75 7.96 -11.38
CA GLU A 68 25.14 8.26 -11.73
C GLU A 68 25.21 9.51 -12.62
N SER A 69 25.05 10.68 -12.01
CA SER A 69 25.50 12.00 -12.48
C SER A 69 25.14 12.96 -11.35
N ASP A 70 26.06 13.34 -10.46
CA ASP A 70 27.19 14.19 -10.83
C ASP A 70 28.52 13.63 -10.33
N ILE A 71 29.33 13.09 -11.25
CA ILE A 71 30.78 13.13 -11.09
C ILE A 71 31.13 14.61 -11.20
N GLU A 72 31.38 15.25 -10.05
CA GLU A 72 32.02 16.56 -9.97
C GLU A 72 33.26 16.55 -10.88
N ARG A 73 33.17 17.28 -11.99
CA ARG A 73 34.34 17.82 -12.66
C ARG A 73 34.91 18.92 -11.75
N LEU A 74 35.83 18.54 -10.86
CA LEU A 74 36.84 19.43 -10.31
C LEU A 74 38.15 19.26 -11.07
#